data_AF-A0A1R3KMV5-F1
#
_entry.id   AF-A0A1R3KMV5-F1
#
_cell.length_a   1.000
_cell.length_b   1.000
_cell.length_c   1.000
_cell.angle_alpha   90.00
_cell.angle_beta   90.00
_cell.angle_gamma   90.00
#
_symmetry.space_group_name_H-M   'P 1'
#
loop_
_entity.id
_entity.type
_entity.pdbx_description
1 polymer ?
#
loop_
_entity_poly.entity_id
_entity_poly.type
_entity_poly.pdbx_seq_one_letter_code
_entity_poly.pdbx_strand_id
1 'polypeptide(L)'
;ILSNGMYKSIEHRAVTNEKNSRISVAAFAFPDDEVEVGPVDSMVDDQNRPRMYRNVKYIDYVRQHLSRKMEEGKLHTDFVKLESNY
;
A
#
# COMPACT_ATOMS: atom_id res chain seq x y z
N ILE A 1 0.62 -4.73 2.70
CA ILE A 1 -0.60 -5.55 2.74
C ILE A 1 -0.24 -7.02 2.53
N LEU A 2 0.14 -7.44 1.31
CA LEU A 2 0.51 -8.84 0.99
C LEU A 2 1.52 -9.48 1.96
N SER A 3 2.59 -8.76 2.29
CA SER A 3 3.62 -9.25 3.22
C SER A 3 3.21 -9.20 4.71
N ASN A 4 1.93 -8.97 5.01
CA ASN A 4 1.43 -8.66 6.35
C ASN A 4 2.32 -7.66 7.12
N GLY A 5 2.73 -6.56 6.49
CA GLY A 5 3.59 -5.53 7.10
C GLY A 5 5.07 -5.91 7.29
N MET A 6 5.51 -7.11 6.90
CA MET A 6 6.92 -7.52 6.93
C MET A 6 7.80 -6.64 6.03
N TYR A 7 7.34 -6.36 4.80
CA TYR A 7 8.00 -5.41 3.90
C TYR A 7 7.38 -4.03 4.03
N LYS A 8 8.26 -3.02 4.18
CA LYS A 8 7.88 -1.63 4.29
C LYS A 8 7.78 -1.01 2.90
N SER A 9 6.59 -0.54 2.53
CA SER A 9 6.46 0.46 1.46
C SER A 9 7.10 1.76 1.96
N ILE A 10 7.93 2.42 1.16
CA ILE A 10 8.70 3.62 1.56
C ILE A 10 8.18 4.85 0.79
N GLU A 11 7.97 5.95 1.52
CA GLU A 11 7.56 7.21 0.90
C GLU A 11 8.77 7.87 0.23
N HIS A 12 8.55 8.37 -0.98
CA HIS A 12 9.57 9.00 -1.78
C HIS A 12 8.97 10.23 -2.47
N ARG A 13 9.81 11.22 -2.73
CA ARG A 13 9.42 12.43 -3.47
C ARG A 13 10.51 12.81 -4.46
N ALA A 14 10.10 13.36 -5.61
CA ALA A 14 11.01 14.06 -6.49
C ALA A 14 11.04 15.54 -6.09
N VAL A 15 12.22 16.13 -6.05
CA VAL A 15 12.41 17.57 -5.79
C VAL A 15 12.81 18.27 -7.08
N THR A 16 12.32 19.50 -7.26
CA THR A 16 12.66 20.34 -8.41
C THR A 16 14.02 21.01 -8.22
N ASN A 17 14.60 21.47 -9.32
CA ASN A 17 15.80 22.29 -9.34
C ASN A 17 15.62 23.41 -10.36
N GLU A 18 16.12 24.61 -10.05
CA GLU A 18 16.02 25.79 -10.91
C GLU A 18 16.94 25.70 -12.14
N LYS A 19 18.06 24.98 -12.04
CA LYS A 19 19.14 25.04 -13.04
C LYS A 19 18.99 24.05 -14.19
N ASN A 20 18.45 22.85 -13.92
CA ASN A 20 18.49 21.74 -14.86
C ASN A 20 17.14 21.03 -14.93
N SER A 21 16.68 20.74 -16.15
CA SER A 21 15.54 19.86 -16.37
C SER A 21 15.90 18.42 -16.01
N ARG A 22 14.95 17.68 -15.41
CA ARG A 22 15.10 16.26 -15.08
C ARG A 22 13.96 15.46 -15.70
N ILE A 23 14.29 14.40 -16.44
CA ILE A 23 13.33 13.44 -16.98
C ILE A 23 13.56 12.08 -16.32
N SER A 24 12.48 11.38 -15.97
CA SER A 24 12.52 10.01 -15.49
C SER A 24 11.30 9.23 -15.98
N VAL A 25 11.47 7.93 -16.20
CA VAL A 25 10.38 7.01 -16.55
C VAL A 25 10.18 6.06 -15.38
N ALA A 26 8.94 5.91 -14.92
CA ALA A 26 8.56 4.93 -13.91
C ALA A 26 7.66 3.87 -14.55
N ALA A 27 7.97 2.60 -14.29
CA ALA A 27 7.14 1.48 -14.67
C ALA A 27 6.64 0.81 -13.38
N PHE A 28 5.36 0.47 -13.35
CA PHE A 28 4.73 -0.14 -12.21
C PHE A 28 4.13 -1.50 -12.59
N ALA A 29 4.21 -2.46 -11.67
CA ALA A 29 3.57 -3.76 -11.81
C ALA A 29 2.48 -3.87 -10.73
N PHE A 30 1.26 -4.12 -11.16
CA PHE A 30 0.08 -4.16 -10.30
C PHE A 30 -0.73 -5.43 -10.54
N PRO A 31 -1.48 -5.92 -9.55
CA PRO A 31 -2.52 -6.92 -9.75
C PRO A 31 -3.59 -6.45 -10.75
N ASP A 32 -4.34 -7.39 -11.31
CA ASP A 32 -5.56 -7.09 -12.05
C ASP A 32 -6.63 -6.50 -11.11
N ASP A 33 -7.49 -5.63 -11.65
CA ASP A 33 -8.46 -4.83 -10.91
C ASP A 33 -9.40 -5.67 -10.02
N GLU A 34 -9.85 -6.83 -10.53
CA GLU A 34 -10.82 -7.67 -9.85
C GLU A 34 -10.17 -8.70 -8.91
N VAL A 35 -8.84 -8.77 -8.89
CA VAL A 35 -8.10 -9.68 -7.99
C VAL A 35 -8.26 -9.21 -6.56
N GLU A 36 -8.62 -10.16 -5.69
CA GLU A 36 -8.63 -9.92 -4.26
C GLU A 36 -7.21 -9.98 -3.69
N VAL A 37 -6.83 -8.94 -2.94
CA VAL A 37 -5.52 -8.80 -2.31
C VAL A 37 -5.67 -8.72 -0.79
N GLY A 38 -4.78 -9.42 -0.08
CA GLY A 38 -4.73 -9.46 1.38
C GLY A 38 -3.39 -10.05 1.83
N PRO A 39 -3.15 -10.23 3.14
CA PRO A 39 -1.97 -10.92 3.63
C PRO A 39 -1.86 -12.34 3.04
N VAL A 40 -0.69 -12.68 2.47
CA VAL A 40 -0.40 -14.04 2.04
C VAL A 40 -0.29 -14.92 3.28
N ASP A 41 -0.89 -16.11 3.26
CA ASP A 41 -0.97 -16.97 4.45
C ASP A 41 0.40 -17.31 5.04
N SER A 42 1.41 -17.52 4.20
CA SER A 42 2.80 -17.75 4.65
C SER A 42 3.46 -16.55 5.34
N MET A 43 2.83 -15.38 5.33
CA MET A 43 3.30 -14.14 5.97
C MET A 43 2.48 -13.79 7.23
N VAL A 44 1.49 -14.60 7.57
CA VAL A 44 0.72 -14.48 8.82
C VAL A 44 1.29 -15.46 9.84
N ASP A 45 1.51 -14.98 11.06
CA ASP A 45 1.95 -15.77 12.21
C ASP A 45 1.06 -15.38 13.39
N ASP A 46 0.12 -16.23 13.78
CA ASP A 46 -0.85 -15.89 14.82
C ASP A 46 -0.21 -15.55 16.18
N GLN A 47 1.04 -15.98 16.42
CA GLN A 47 1.76 -15.68 17.66
C GLN A 47 2.49 -14.33 17.59
N ASN A 48 3.25 -14.07 16.51
CA ASN A 48 4.14 -12.91 16.46
C ASN A 48 3.69 -11.81 15.49
N ARG A 49 2.84 -12.14 14.52
CA ARG A 49 2.39 -11.24 13.46
C ARG A 49 1.00 -11.68 12.97
N PRO A 50 -0.04 -11.52 13.81
CA PRO A 50 -1.39 -11.89 13.43
C PRO A 50 -1.82 -11.12 12.17
N ARG A 51 -2.87 -11.59 11.51
CA ARG A 51 -3.39 -10.93 10.32
C ARG A 51 -3.73 -9.46 10.66
N MET A 52 -3.06 -8.51 10.01
CA MET A 52 -3.27 -7.08 10.26
C MET A 52 -4.18 -6.40 9.24
N TYR A 53 -4.43 -7.07 8.10
CA TYR A 53 -5.19 -6.51 7.00
C TYR A 53 -6.27 -7.48 6.52
N ARG A 54 -7.43 -6.93 6.14
CA ARG A 54 -8.50 -7.67 5.46
C ARG A 54 -8.20 -7.83 3.97
N ASN A 55 -8.86 -8.79 3.36
CA ASN A 55 -8.89 -8.91 1.91
C ASN A 55 -9.74 -7.78 1.29
N VAL A 56 -9.35 -7.35 0.09
CA VAL A 56 -10.05 -6.32 -0.68
C VAL A 56 -9.82 -6.53 -2.17
N LYS A 57 -10.76 -6.17 -3.04
CA LYS A 57 -10.47 -6.08 -4.47
C LYS A 57 -9.43 -5.01 -4.74
N TYR A 58 -8.47 -5.29 -5.63
CA TYR A 58 -7.39 -4.36 -5.93
C TYR A 58 -7.92 -3.00 -6.40
N ILE A 59 -8.95 -2.99 -7.26
CA ILE A 59 -9.56 -1.75 -7.75
C ILE A 59 -10.14 -0.87 -6.64
N ASP A 60 -10.72 -1.46 -5.60
CA ASP A 60 -11.30 -0.70 -4.49
C ASP A 60 -10.21 -0.08 -3.60
N TYR A 61 -9.08 -0.80 -3.43
CA TYR A 61 -7.90 -0.25 -2.78
C TYR A 61 -7.29 0.92 -3.58
N VAL A 62 -7.18 0.80 -4.91
CA VAL A 62 -6.67 1.86 -5.78
C VAL A 62 -7.56 3.10 -5.72
N ARG A 63 -8.89 2.94 -5.74
CA ARG A 63 -9.83 4.06 -5.58
C ARG A 63 -9.62 4.81 -4.27
N GLN A 64 -9.44 4.08 -3.17
CA GLN A 64 -9.17 4.67 -1.85
C GLN A 64 -7.79 5.33 -1.76
N HIS A 65 -6.79 4.81 -2.48
CA HIS A 65 -5.48 5.42 -2.56
C HIS A 65 -5.52 6.74 -3.35
N LEU A 66 -6.16 6.76 -4.51
CA LEU A 66 -6.22 7.93 -5.39
C LEU A 66 -7.20 9.02 -4.92
N SER A 67 -8.18 8.68 -4.07
CA SER A 67 -9.10 9.67 -3.50
C SER A 67 -8.50 10.51 -2.38
N ARG A 68 -7.28 10.18 -1.92
CA ARG A 68 -6.61 10.83 -0.79
C ARG A 68 -5.58 11.84 -1.22
N LYS A 69 -5.29 12.80 -0.35
CA LYS A 69 -4.26 13.82 -0.61
C LYS A 69 -2.87 13.22 -0.42
N MET A 70 -1.87 13.73 -1.16
CA MET A 70 -0.51 13.22 -1.04
C MET A 70 0.09 13.46 0.35
N GLU A 71 -0.29 14.52 1.05
CA GLU A 71 0.17 14.81 2.42
C GLU A 71 -0.33 13.79 3.45
N GLU A 72 -1.37 13.02 3.12
CA GLU A 72 -1.92 11.96 3.96
C GLU A 72 -1.11 10.66 3.85
N GLY A 73 -0.11 10.60 2.98
CA GLY A 73 0.85 9.50 2.90
C GLY A 73 0.19 8.12 2.81
N LYS A 74 0.52 7.25 3.78
CA LYS A 74 0.04 5.85 3.81
C LYS A 74 -1.30 5.63 4.51
N LEU A 75 -2.06 6.69 4.82
CA LEU A 75 -3.36 6.54 5.48
C LEU A 75 -4.37 5.73 4.64
N HIS A 76 -4.20 5.64 3.32
CA HIS A 76 -5.00 4.75 2.47
C HIS A 76 -4.91 3.26 2.86
N THR A 77 -3.85 2.84 3.57
CA THR A 77 -3.74 1.47 4.08
C THR A 77 -4.68 1.19 5.25
N ASP A 78 -5.16 2.21 5.96
CA ASP A 78 -6.10 2.04 7.09
C ASP A 78 -7.45 1.52 6.61
N PHE A 79 -7.84 1.80 5.36
CA PHE A 79 -9.04 1.25 4.74
C PHE A 79 -9.09 -0.29 4.78
N VAL A 80 -7.93 -0.94 4.83
CA VAL A 80 -7.81 -2.41 4.87
C VAL A 80 -7.21 -2.94 6.15
N LYS A 81 -6.86 -2.09 7.12
CA LYS A 81 -6.41 -2.57 8.42
C LYS A 81 -7.58 -3.17 9.19
N LEU A 82 -7.33 -4.25 9.92
CA LEU A 82 -8.25 -4.73 10.94
C LEU A 82 -8.13 -3.82 12.16
N GLU A 83 -9.24 -3.54 12.84
CA GLU A 83 -9.21 -2.81 14.10
C GLU A 83 -8.42 -3.63 15.13
N SER A 84 -7.48 -2.99 15.82
CA SER A 84 -6.86 -3.59 16.99
C SER A 84 -7.91 -3.63 18.09
N ASN A 85 -8.47 -4.80 18.36
CA ASN A 85 -9.20 -5.05 19.60
C ASN A 85 -8.19 -5.17 20.75
N TYR A 86 -7.72 -4.04 21.27
CA TYR A 86 -7.04 -3.95 22.56
C TYR A 86 -7.52 -2.71 23.30
#